data_AF-A0AAD4AJ64-F1
#
_entry.id   AF-A0AAD4AJ64-F1
#
_cell.length_a   1.000
_cell.length_b   1.000
_cell.length_c   1.000
_cell.angle_alpha   90.00
_cell.angle_beta   90.00
_cell.angle_gamma   90.00
#
_symmetry.space_group_name_H-M   'P 1'
#
loop_
_entity.id
_entity.type
_entity.pdbx_description
1 polymer ?
#
loop_
_entity_poly.entity_id
_entity_poly.type
_entity_poly.pdbx_seq_one_letter_code
_entity_poly.pdbx_strand_id
1 'polypeptide(L)'
;MKKKTRNWSQCNRALLQRDNINIWLSDSAISKNIEKHGACGRSNHYSDLAIETCLTLKAVFHLPLRALEGFVNSLLTMMDTS
;
A
#
# COMPACT_ATOMS: atom_id res chain seq x y z
N MET A 1 31.28 -35.70 -16.76
CA MET A 1 29.91 -35.19 -16.47
C MET A 1 29.88 -33.68 -16.72
N LYS A 2 29.16 -33.20 -17.74
CA LYS A 2 29.00 -31.76 -18.01
C LYS A 2 28.06 -31.16 -16.96
N LYS A 3 28.55 -30.24 -16.14
CA LYS A 3 27.69 -29.49 -15.20
C LYS A 3 26.82 -28.53 -16.04
N LYS A 4 25.50 -28.71 -15.99
CA LYS A 4 24.53 -27.72 -16.49
C LYS A 4 24.76 -26.42 -15.71
N THR A 5 25.22 -25.38 -16.39
CA THR A 5 25.20 -24.02 -15.86
C THR A 5 23.74 -23.65 -15.61
N ARG A 6 23.36 -23.62 -14.33
CA ARG A 6 22.04 -23.14 -13.89
C ARG A 6 21.98 -21.67 -14.30
N ASN A 7 21.01 -21.28 -15.13
CA ASN A 7 20.86 -19.89 -15.58
C ASN A 7 20.41 -19.04 -14.38
N TRP A 8 21.39 -18.56 -13.60
CA TRP A 8 21.18 -17.81 -12.37
C TRP A 8 20.39 -16.52 -12.59
N SER A 9 20.60 -15.84 -13.73
CA SER A 9 19.88 -14.60 -14.04
C SER A 9 18.39 -14.84 -14.31
N GLN A 10 18.03 -15.97 -14.92
CA GLN A 10 16.63 -16.35 -15.11
C GLN A 10 15.97 -16.73 -13.78
N CYS A 11 16.69 -17.46 -12.91
CA CYS A 11 16.19 -17.81 -11.60
C CYS A 11 15.99 -16.57 -10.72
N ASN A 12 16.94 -15.63 -10.73
CA ASN A 12 16.84 -14.39 -9.98
C ASN A 12 15.67 -13.51 -10.46
N ARG A 13 15.47 -13.40 -11.78
CA ARG A 13 14.30 -12.70 -12.33
C ARG A 13 12.98 -13.31 -11.87
N ALA A 14 12.89 -14.64 -11.84
CA ALA A 14 11.68 -15.32 -11.36
C ALA A 14 11.43 -15.07 -9.85
N LEU A 15 12.48 -15.02 -9.03
CA LEU A 15 12.37 -14.67 -7.61
C LEU A 15 11.91 -13.22 -7.43
N LEU A 16 12.54 -12.27 -8.12
CA LEU A 16 12.14 -10.86 -8.07
C LEU A 16 10.69 -10.66 -8.49
N GLN A 17 10.21 -11.35 -9.53
CA GLN A 17 8.81 -11.26 -9.96
C GLN A 17 7.84 -11.86 -8.95
N ARG A 18 8.25 -12.92 -8.26
CA ARG A 18 7.45 -13.55 -7.19
C ARG A 18 7.36 -12.67 -5.95
N ASP A 19 8.45 -12.01 -5.60
CA ASP A 19 8.54 -11.16 -4.42
C ASP A 19 8.14 -9.70 -4.71
N ASN A 20 7.72 -9.40 -5.94
CA ASN A 20 7.19 -8.10 -6.32
C ASN A 20 5.76 -7.94 -5.78
N ILE A 21 5.57 -6.97 -4.89
CA ILE A 21 4.27 -6.68 -4.28
C ILE A 21 3.63 -5.53 -5.05
N ASN A 22 2.50 -5.81 -5.68
CA ASN A 22 1.68 -4.79 -6.33
C ASN A 22 0.44 -4.48 -5.48
N ILE A 23 0.25 -3.21 -5.12
CA ILE A 23 -0.85 -2.76 -4.28
C ILE A 23 -1.82 -1.95 -5.13
N TRP A 24 -3.04 -2.45 -5.28
CA TRP A 24 -4.11 -1.74 -5.97
C TRP A 24 -4.99 -1.03 -4.95
N LEU A 25 -5.06 0.30 -5.06
CA LEU A 25 -5.93 1.13 -4.25
C LEU A 25 -7.08 1.62 -5.14
N SER A 26 -8.30 1.57 -4.63
CA SER A 26 -9.45 2.14 -5.32
C SER A 26 -9.34 3.66 -5.34
N ASP A 27 -9.78 4.30 -6.43
CA ASP A 27 -9.79 5.76 -6.54
C ASP A 27 -10.57 6.41 -5.39
N SER A 28 -11.65 5.77 -4.94
CA SER A 28 -12.45 6.23 -3.81
C SER A 28 -11.66 6.24 -2.49
N ALA A 29 -10.72 5.31 -2.28
CA ALA A 29 -9.90 5.24 -1.07
C ALA A 29 -8.81 6.33 -1.04
N ILE A 30 -8.42 6.87 -2.21
CA ILE A 30 -7.42 7.94 -2.34
C ILE A 30 -8.10 9.31 -2.50
N SER A 31 -9.35 9.32 -2.96
CA SER A 31 -10.11 10.55 -3.17
C SER A 31 -10.32 11.33 -1.88
N LYS A 32 -10.15 12.66 -1.96
CA LYS A 32 -10.53 13.60 -0.89
C LYS A 32 -12.05 13.80 -0.80
N ASN A 33 -12.83 12.74 -0.91
CA ASN A 33 -14.28 12.84 -0.83
C ASN A 33 -14.72 12.77 0.64
N ILE A 34 -14.70 13.94 1.27
CA ILE A 34 -15.09 14.12 2.66
C ILE A 34 -16.53 14.61 2.68
N GLU A 35 -17.49 13.71 2.92
CA GLU A 35 -18.87 14.10 3.15
C GLU A 35 -19.00 14.81 4.49
N LYS A 36 -19.18 16.13 4.50
CA LYS A 36 -19.31 16.93 5.73
C LYS A 36 -20.44 16.39 6.62
N HIS A 37 -20.08 15.69 7.69
CA HIS A 37 -21.03 15.41 8.76
C HIS A 37 -21.27 16.70 9.55
N GLY A 38 -22.50 17.23 9.51
CA GLY A 38 -22.88 18.50 10.14
C GLY A 38 -22.88 18.50 11.67
N ALA A 39 -22.20 17.55 12.32
CA ALA A 39 -22.13 17.44 13.78
C ALA A 39 -20.97 18.27 14.32
N CYS A 40 -21.27 19.16 15.28
CA CYS A 40 -20.27 19.99 15.93
C CYS A 40 -19.26 19.11 16.72
N GLY A 41 -17.96 19.28 16.46
CA GLY A 41 -16.86 18.68 17.25
C GLY A 41 -16.06 17.55 16.59
N ARG A 42 -16.51 16.96 15.47
CA ARG A 42 -15.70 15.97 14.72
C ARG A 42 -15.09 16.63 13.50
N SER A 43 -13.76 16.68 13.45
CA SER A 43 -13.05 17.12 12.25
C SER A 43 -13.10 16.03 11.19
N ASN A 44 -13.56 16.40 10.00
CA ASN A 44 -13.82 15.47 8.91
C ASN A 44 -12.61 15.49 7.99
N HIS A 45 -11.46 15.01 8.46
CA HIS A 45 -10.22 15.01 7.66
C HIS A 45 -10.05 13.74 6.82
N TYR A 46 -10.71 12.65 7.22
CA TYR A 46 -10.57 11.32 6.62
C TYR A 46 -11.94 10.70 6.40
N SER A 47 -12.13 10.04 5.25
CA SER A 47 -13.31 9.23 4.98
C SER A 47 -13.23 7.89 5.72
N ASP A 48 -14.38 7.28 6.02
CA ASP A 48 -14.43 5.95 6.64
C ASP A 48 -13.68 4.92 5.78
N LEU A 49 -13.80 5.03 4.45
CA LEU A 49 -13.09 4.18 3.51
C LEU A 49 -11.57 4.33 3.67
N ALA A 50 -11.03 5.56 3.77
CA ALA A 50 -9.59 5.78 3.97
C ALA A 50 -9.08 5.19 5.30
N ILE A 51 -9.90 5.25 6.37
CA ILE A 51 -9.59 4.64 7.65
C ILE A 51 -9.56 3.12 7.52
N GLU A 52 -10.55 2.53 6.84
CA GLU A 52 -10.61 1.09 6.57
C GLU A 52 -9.40 0.61 5.75
N THR A 53 -9.00 1.32 4.69
CA THR A 53 -7.79 0.97 3.91
C THR A 53 -6.54 1.01 4.78
N CYS A 54 -6.39 2.01 5.65
CA CYS A 54 -5.24 2.07 6.55
C CYS A 54 -5.24 0.89 7.54
N LEU A 55 -6.39 0.53 8.11
CA LEU A 55 -6.51 -0.58 9.05
C LEU A 55 -6.29 -1.94 8.39
N THR A 56 -6.74 -2.13 7.15
CA THR A 56 -6.49 -3.36 6.39
C THR A 56 -5.01 -3.52 6.07
N LEU A 57 -4.33 -2.46 5.59
CA LEU A 57 -2.88 -2.47 5.37
C LEU A 57 -2.13 -2.80 6.67
N LYS A 58 -2.54 -2.19 7.78
CA LYS A 58 -1.97 -2.47 9.10
C LYS A 58 -2.08 -3.95 9.47
N ALA A 59 -3.24 -4.55 9.25
CA ALA A 59 -3.52 -5.94 9.59
C ALA A 59 -2.74 -6.92 8.70
N VAL A 60 -2.75 -6.69 7.37
CA VAL A 60 -2.08 -7.55 6.38
C VAL A 60 -0.56 -7.55 6.56
N PHE A 61 0.03 -6.36 6.81
CA PHE A 61 1.47 -6.22 6.98
C PHE A 61 1.93 -6.25 8.44
N HIS A 62 1.02 -6.49 9.39
CA HIS A 62 1.28 -6.52 10.83
C HIS A 62 2.06 -5.29 11.35
N LEU A 63 1.70 -4.09 10.87
CA LEU A 63 2.43 -2.85 11.18
C LEU A 63 1.95 -2.19 12.49
N PRO A 64 2.84 -1.62 13.32
CA PRO A 64 2.43 -0.67 14.34
C PRO A 64 1.95 0.64 13.69
N LEU A 65 1.12 1.41 14.41
CA LEU A 65 0.47 2.61 13.85
C LEU A 65 1.47 3.64 13.29
N ARG A 66 2.63 3.80 13.93
CA ARG A 66 3.69 4.71 13.45
C ARG A 66 4.39 4.23 12.18
N ALA A 67 4.57 2.92 12.01
CA ALA A 67 5.13 2.38 10.77
C ALA A 67 4.12 2.45 9.63
N LEU A 68 2.82 2.24 9.92
CA LEU A 68 1.74 2.40 8.96
C LEU A 68 1.69 3.82 8.39
N GLU A 69 1.83 4.83 9.26
CA GLU A 69 1.85 6.25 8.85
C GLU A 69 2.93 6.52 7.80
N GLY A 70 4.18 6.10 8.08
CA GLY A 70 5.28 6.22 7.11
C GLY A 70 5.07 5.41 5.83
N PHE A 71 4.54 4.19 5.95
CA PHE A 71 4.26 3.32 4.80
C PHE A 71 3.21 3.93 3.86
N VAL A 72 2.07 4.38 4.40
CA VAL A 72 1.00 5.01 3.63
C VAL A 72 1.50 6.31 2.98
N ASN A 73 2.26 7.15 3.70
CA ASN A 73 2.85 8.36 3.13
C ASN A 73 3.78 8.03 1.95
N SER A 74 4.62 7.00 2.07
CA SER A 74 5.50 6.56 1.00
C SER A 74 4.73 6.03 -0.21
N LEU A 75 3.65 5.28 0.02
CA LEU A 75 2.78 4.79 -1.06
C LEU A 75 2.13 5.94 -1.82
N LEU A 76 1.50 6.87 -1.11
CA LEU A 76 0.84 8.02 -1.72
C LEU A 76 1.83 8.88 -2.50
N THR A 77 3.03 9.12 -1.96
CA THR A 77 4.10 9.86 -2.66
C THR A 77 4.50 9.16 -3.96
N MET A 78 4.59 7.83 -3.96
CA MET A 78 4.92 7.06 -5.17
C MET A 78 3.80 7.15 -6.23
N MET A 79 2.53 7.17 -5.80
CA MET A 79 1.39 7.32 -6.70
C MET A 79 1.33 8.71 -7.34
N ASP A 80 1.63 9.77 -6.59
CA ASP A 80 1.66 11.14 -7.11
C ASP A 80 2.78 11.38 -8.13
N THR A 81 3.84 10.55 -8.11
CA THR A 81 4.96 10.63 -9.07
C THR A 81 4.74 9.89 -10.38
N SER A 82 3.62 9.16 -10.53
CA SER A 82 3.31 8.30 -11.68
C SER A 82 2.39 8.94 -12.71
#